data_AF-K4ABZ7-F1
#
_entry.id   AF-K4ABZ7-F1
#
_cell.length_a   1.000
_cell.length_b   1.000
_cell.length_c   1.000
_cell.angle_alpha   90.00
_cell.angle_beta   90.00
_cell.angle_gamma   90.00
#
_symmetry.space_group_name_H-M   'P 1'
#
loop_
_entity.id
_entity.type
_entity.pdbx_description
1 polymer ?
#
loop_
_entity_poly.entity_id
_entity_poly.type
_entity_poly.pdbx_seq_one_letter_code
_entity_poly.pdbx_strand_id
1 'polypeptide(L)'
;MPCHASSFWRQTDDVLGAPAALRRRRQPPRHPSLPVPRRRRHRRQGVRVHRLPRRQHPQSRRLRPRRQARLLLPQVSSPSLPPILSIIYICSSCSTITMQYISNTCPCIDGSEFTYNPRLWPRDDLRKDFLNLSCCFGAQRSTVRVPDLDPKYKIAVLASKQDHCLFDLLHRWQEGRLPVDINCVISNHDRPQDNHVRRFLQRHAIPYYYLPTTPGNKREQEILELIQGTDFVVLARYMQIMSESFLKAYGKDIINIHHGLLPSFKGGHPSRQAFNAGVKLIGATSHFVTPELDAGPIIEQMVERVSHRDTLQSFVVKSENLEKQCLAEAIKSYCELRVLPYELKKTVVF
;
A
#
# COMPACT_ATOMS: atom_id res chain seq x y z
N MET A 1 -34.92 4.87 -30.61
CA MET A 1 -34.24 6.15 -30.85
C MET A 1 -33.15 6.32 -29.79
N PRO A 2 -31.86 6.36 -30.15
CA PRO A 2 -30.79 6.40 -29.16
C PRO A 2 -30.48 7.85 -28.76
N CYS A 3 -30.57 8.16 -27.47
CA CYS A 3 -30.08 9.41 -26.92
C CYS A 3 -28.59 9.28 -26.62
N HIS A 4 -27.78 10.00 -27.40
CA HIS A 4 -26.38 10.28 -27.11
C HIS A 4 -26.28 11.12 -25.83
N ALA A 5 -25.60 10.62 -24.79
CA ALA A 5 -25.14 11.43 -23.67
C ALA A 5 -23.65 11.74 -23.88
N SER A 6 -23.37 12.90 -24.48
CA SER A 6 -22.04 13.48 -24.52
C SER A 6 -22.10 14.88 -23.90
N SER A 7 -21.01 15.26 -23.24
CA SER A 7 -20.71 16.59 -22.66
C SER A 7 -21.41 16.96 -21.35
N PHE A 8 -20.63 17.09 -20.28
CA PHE A 8 -20.50 18.33 -19.49
C PHE A 8 -19.51 18.11 -18.33
N TRP A 9 -18.22 18.34 -18.57
CA TRP A 9 -17.24 18.60 -17.51
C TRP A 9 -16.53 19.91 -17.87
N ARG A 10 -17.16 21.04 -17.50
CA ARG A 10 -16.50 22.34 -17.41
C ARG A 10 -16.69 22.85 -15.99
N GLN A 11 -15.61 23.12 -15.29
CA GLN A 11 -15.59 23.80 -14.00
C GLN A 11 -14.65 25.00 -14.09
N THR A 12 -15.26 26.18 -14.11
CA THR A 12 -14.78 27.47 -13.60
C THR A 12 -15.32 27.58 -12.15
N ASP A 13 -14.81 28.30 -11.15
CA ASP A 13 -13.83 29.36 -10.98
C ASP A 13 -13.24 29.33 -9.55
N ASP A 14 -12.17 30.11 -9.38
CA ASP A 14 -11.55 30.61 -8.15
C ASP A 14 -12.52 31.19 -7.11
N VAL A 15 -12.16 31.15 -5.82
CA VAL A 15 -12.00 32.31 -4.90
C VAL A 15 -11.35 31.81 -3.59
N LEU A 16 -10.18 32.37 -3.21
CA LEU A 16 -9.89 33.02 -1.92
C LEU A 16 -8.38 33.12 -1.68
N GLY A 17 -7.90 34.37 -1.63
CA GLY A 17 -6.50 34.76 -1.50
C GLY A 17 -5.90 34.65 -0.10
N ALA A 18 -4.58 34.75 -0.08
CA ALA A 18 -3.73 35.07 1.07
C ALA A 18 -3.16 36.50 0.87
N PRO A 19 -2.33 37.09 1.76
CA PRO A 19 -1.83 36.61 3.06
C PRO A 19 -1.84 37.69 4.19
N ALA A 20 -1.50 37.30 5.42
CA ALA A 20 -0.99 38.24 6.43
C ALA A 20 0.15 37.62 7.26
N ALA A 21 1.27 38.34 7.29
CA ALA A 21 2.51 38.00 7.99
C ALA A 21 2.40 38.24 9.50
N LEU A 22 3.05 37.41 10.34
CA LEU A 22 3.38 37.81 11.71
C LEU A 22 4.67 37.17 12.26
N ARG A 23 5.66 38.03 12.43
CA ARG A 23 6.67 38.17 13.51
C ARG A 23 7.35 36.93 14.11
N ARG A 24 8.68 36.91 13.91
CA ARG A 24 9.71 36.10 14.61
C ARG A 24 9.62 36.27 16.14
N ARG A 25 9.51 35.16 16.88
CA ARG A 25 9.74 35.12 18.34
C ARG A 25 11.19 34.71 18.64
N ARG A 26 11.83 35.45 19.55
CA ARG A 26 13.20 35.30 20.06
C ARG A 26 13.34 34.07 20.95
N GLN A 27 14.49 33.39 20.89
CA GLN A 27 14.89 32.32 21.82
C GLN A 27 15.42 32.89 23.15
N PRO A 28 15.19 32.23 24.31
CA PRO A 28 15.81 32.60 25.58
C PRO A 28 17.21 31.95 25.77
N PRO A 29 18.05 32.48 26.69
CA PRO A 29 19.48 32.17 26.77
C PRO A 29 19.80 30.86 27.51
N ARG A 30 21.01 30.32 27.26
CA ARG A 30 21.57 29.10 27.87
C ARG A 30 22.16 29.38 29.26
N HIS A 31 21.86 28.52 30.23
CA HIS A 31 22.49 28.51 31.55
C HIS A 31 23.80 27.68 31.58
N PRO A 32 24.77 28.01 32.47
CA PRO A 32 26.08 27.38 32.51
C PRO A 32 26.10 26.05 33.30
N SER A 33 26.99 25.16 32.89
CA SER A 33 27.20 23.80 33.42
C SER A 33 27.95 23.78 34.77
N LEU A 34 27.52 22.90 35.68
CA LEU A 34 28.19 22.61 36.96
C LEU A 34 29.23 21.46 36.83
N PRO A 35 30.28 21.40 37.68
CA PRO A 35 31.38 20.45 37.53
C PRO A 35 31.12 19.08 38.20
N VAL A 36 31.63 18.01 37.57
CA VAL A 36 31.55 16.61 38.03
C VAL A 36 32.72 16.28 38.99
N PRO A 37 32.48 15.62 40.15
CA PRO A 37 33.56 15.25 41.05
C PRO A 37 34.24 13.91 40.66
N ARG A 38 35.58 13.90 40.69
CA ARG A 38 36.45 12.73 40.50
C ARG A 38 36.34 11.75 41.68
N ARG A 39 36.03 10.47 41.44
CA ARG A 39 36.16 9.40 42.44
C ARG A 39 37.50 8.68 42.36
N ARG A 40 38.16 8.58 43.52
CA ARG A 40 39.46 7.92 43.79
C ARG A 40 39.37 6.40 43.59
N ARG A 41 40.44 5.82 43.03
CA ARG A 41 40.69 4.37 42.94
C ARG A 41 41.20 3.85 44.29
N HIS A 42 40.55 2.82 44.84
CA HIS A 42 41.13 1.97 45.88
C HIS A 42 41.45 0.58 45.31
N ARG A 43 42.73 0.21 45.40
CA ARG A 43 43.23 -1.17 45.24
C ARG A 43 42.70 -2.04 46.37
N ARG A 44 42.14 -3.21 46.05
CA ARG A 44 42.04 -4.34 47.00
C ARG A 44 42.68 -5.58 46.39
N GLN A 45 43.43 -6.25 47.24
CA GLN A 45 44.33 -7.37 47.00
C GLN A 45 43.57 -8.65 46.60
N GLY A 46 44.27 -9.53 45.89
CA GLY A 46 43.74 -10.74 45.30
C GLY A 46 43.52 -11.88 46.31
N VAL A 47 42.53 -12.70 45.99
CA VAL A 47 42.36 -14.05 46.52
C VAL A 47 42.37 -14.99 45.31
N ARG A 48 43.34 -15.91 45.24
CA ARG A 48 43.39 -16.96 44.22
C ARG A 48 42.37 -18.05 44.58
N VAL A 49 41.31 -18.16 43.78
CA VAL A 49 40.41 -19.31 43.81
C VAL A 49 40.75 -20.21 42.62
N HIS A 50 41.23 -21.42 42.89
CA HIS A 50 41.45 -22.44 41.87
C HIS A 50 40.11 -22.77 41.17
N ARG A 51 39.99 -22.40 39.89
CA ARG A 51 38.86 -22.84 39.05
C ARG A 51 39.14 -24.25 38.55
N LEU A 52 38.29 -25.19 38.94
CA LEU A 52 38.12 -26.50 38.29
C LEU A 52 37.90 -26.30 36.77
N PRO A 53 38.34 -27.23 35.92
CA PRO A 53 38.18 -27.10 34.47
C PRO A 53 36.69 -27.00 34.14
N ARG A 54 36.29 -25.88 33.53
CA ARG A 54 34.95 -25.69 32.99
C ARG A 54 34.71 -26.80 31.97
N ARG A 55 33.75 -27.68 32.25
CA ARG A 55 33.08 -28.49 31.24
C ARG A 55 32.75 -27.56 30.07
N GLN A 56 33.22 -27.90 28.88
CA GLN A 56 32.82 -27.22 27.66
C GLN A 56 31.31 -27.41 27.54
N HIS A 57 30.54 -26.37 27.87
CA HIS A 57 29.16 -26.28 27.41
C HIS A 57 29.22 -26.35 25.88
N PRO A 58 28.36 -27.15 25.23
CA PRO A 58 28.25 -27.11 23.79
C PRO A 58 28.00 -25.65 23.43
N GLN A 59 28.87 -25.08 22.61
CA GLN A 59 28.66 -23.76 22.06
C GLN A 59 27.22 -23.72 21.58
N SER A 60 26.42 -22.83 22.17
CA SER A 60 25.08 -22.51 21.69
C SER A 60 25.18 -22.39 20.18
N ARG A 61 24.65 -23.39 19.46
CA ARG A 61 24.50 -23.33 18.00
C ARG A 61 23.90 -21.96 17.76
N ARG A 62 24.66 -21.03 17.18
CA ARG A 62 24.13 -19.74 16.76
C ARG A 62 23.01 -20.08 15.78
N LEU A 63 21.77 -20.06 16.26
CA LEU A 63 20.57 -20.25 15.44
C LEU A 63 20.63 -19.12 14.41
N ARG A 64 21.12 -19.45 13.20
CA ARG A 64 21.17 -18.54 12.06
C ARG A 64 19.76 -18.44 11.45
N PRO A 65 19.46 -17.31 10.78
CA PRO A 65 18.19 -16.62 10.94
C PRO A 65 17.09 -17.31 10.14
N ARG A 66 16.02 -17.67 10.85
CA ARG A 66 14.74 -17.96 10.20
C ARG A 66 14.21 -16.66 9.58
N ARG A 67 13.63 -16.76 8.38
CA ARG A 67 12.99 -15.63 7.69
C ARG A 67 11.51 -15.89 7.53
N GLN A 68 10.72 -14.84 7.59
CA GLN A 68 9.28 -14.87 7.40
C GLN A 68 8.98 -14.75 5.90
N ALA A 69 8.13 -15.65 5.41
CA ALA A 69 7.66 -15.67 4.05
C ALA A 69 6.13 -15.73 4.05
N ARG A 70 5.51 -15.12 3.05
CA ARG A 70 4.08 -15.19 2.80
C ARG A 70 3.85 -15.83 1.45
N LEU A 71 2.97 -16.82 1.42
CA LEU A 71 2.51 -17.53 0.25
C LEU A 71 1.04 -17.22 0.03
N LEU A 72 0.71 -17.04 -1.24
CA LEU A 72 -0.62 -16.76 -1.72
C LEU A 72 -0.91 -17.65 -2.92
N LEU A 73 -1.89 -18.54 -2.76
CA LEU A 73 -2.33 -19.52 -3.78
C LEU A 73 -3.83 -19.36 -4.05
N PRO A 74 -4.21 -18.48 -5.00
CA PRO A 74 -5.59 -18.37 -5.45
C PRO A 74 -6.04 -19.57 -6.28
N GLN A 75 -7.32 -19.90 -6.11
CA GLN A 75 -8.11 -20.74 -7.00
C GLN A 75 -7.56 -22.15 -7.25
N VAL A 76 -7.23 -22.87 -6.18
CA VAL A 76 -6.78 -24.26 -6.27
C VAL A 76 -7.97 -25.19 -6.46
N SER A 77 -7.82 -26.15 -7.39
CA SER A 77 -8.90 -27.07 -7.80
C SER A 77 -9.04 -28.31 -6.89
N SER A 78 -8.26 -28.40 -5.81
CA SER A 78 -8.24 -29.58 -4.95
C SER A 78 -8.33 -29.23 -3.46
N PRO A 79 -9.23 -29.87 -2.69
CA PRO A 79 -9.29 -29.73 -1.25
C PRO A 79 -8.10 -30.40 -0.52
N SER A 80 -7.23 -31.12 -1.25
CA SER A 80 -6.03 -31.77 -0.70
C SER A 80 -4.82 -30.83 -0.54
N LEU A 81 -4.95 -29.56 -0.91
CA LEU A 81 -3.86 -28.59 -0.83
C LEU A 81 -3.36 -28.33 0.61
N PRO A 82 -4.22 -28.09 1.63
CA PRO A 82 -3.75 -27.83 2.99
C PRO A 82 -2.91 -28.95 3.61
N PRO A 83 -3.30 -30.26 3.52
CA PRO A 83 -2.44 -31.32 4.04
C PRO A 83 -1.13 -31.44 3.26
N ILE A 84 -1.11 -31.17 1.95
CA ILE A 84 0.11 -31.25 1.14
C ILE A 84 1.07 -30.08 1.45
N LEU A 85 0.56 -28.86 1.61
CA LEU A 85 1.35 -27.72 2.08
C LEU A 85 1.91 -27.98 3.48
N SER A 86 1.10 -28.52 4.38
CA SER A 86 1.54 -28.89 5.73
C SER A 86 2.69 -29.91 5.69
N ILE A 87 2.60 -30.93 4.83
CA ILE A 87 3.67 -31.90 4.62
C ILE A 87 4.93 -31.22 4.09
N ILE A 88 4.81 -30.32 3.11
CA ILE A 88 5.96 -29.60 2.54
C ILE A 88 6.64 -28.72 3.58
N TYR A 89 5.87 -28.00 4.40
CA TYR A 89 6.42 -27.20 5.50
C TYR A 89 7.16 -28.07 6.53
N ILE A 90 6.58 -29.21 6.90
CA ILE A 90 7.19 -30.16 7.84
C ILE A 90 8.49 -30.74 7.24
N CYS A 91 8.45 -31.24 6.02
CA CYS A 91 9.60 -31.84 5.33
C CYS A 91 10.73 -30.82 5.09
N SER A 92 10.40 -29.55 4.87
CA SER A 92 11.38 -28.49 4.62
C SER A 92 11.94 -27.86 5.91
N SER A 93 11.63 -28.42 7.08
CA SER A 93 12.00 -27.85 8.40
C SER A 93 11.53 -26.40 8.60
N CYS A 94 10.41 -26.05 7.98
CA CYS A 94 9.73 -24.76 8.18
C CYS A 94 8.91 -24.79 9.47
N SER A 95 8.58 -23.63 10.00
CA SER A 95 7.56 -23.51 11.04
C SER A 95 6.53 -22.50 10.58
N THR A 96 5.33 -23.00 10.29
CA THR A 96 4.16 -22.19 9.97
C THR A 96 3.86 -21.23 11.12
N ILE A 97 3.66 -19.95 10.80
CA ILE A 97 3.27 -18.91 11.75
C ILE A 97 1.75 -18.81 11.76
N THR A 98 1.16 -18.61 10.58
CA THR A 98 -0.29 -18.64 10.37
C THR A 98 -0.60 -19.34 9.04
N MET A 99 -1.72 -20.04 8.98
CA MET A 99 -2.25 -20.62 7.76
C MET A 99 -3.75 -20.36 7.75
N GLN A 100 -4.21 -19.59 6.76
CA GLN A 100 -5.62 -19.29 6.55
C GLN A 100 -6.05 -19.91 5.23
N TYR A 101 -6.98 -20.84 5.33
CA TYR A 101 -7.53 -21.56 4.20
C TYR A 101 -9.02 -21.26 4.09
N ILE A 102 -9.47 -20.80 2.91
CA ILE A 102 -10.88 -20.52 2.64
C ILE A 102 -11.40 -21.62 1.72
N SER A 103 -12.20 -22.52 2.30
CA SER A 103 -12.64 -23.78 1.72
C SER A 103 -14.08 -23.81 1.23
N ASN A 104 -14.88 -22.77 1.51
CA ASN A 104 -16.35 -22.90 1.42
C ASN A 104 -16.91 -22.90 -0.01
N THR A 105 -16.07 -22.74 -1.03
CA THR A 105 -16.41 -22.90 -2.45
C THR A 105 -15.15 -23.26 -3.26
N CYS A 106 -15.25 -24.21 -4.19
CA CYS A 106 -14.25 -24.34 -5.26
C CYS A 106 -14.44 -23.16 -6.23
N PRO A 107 -13.35 -22.49 -6.64
CA PRO A 107 -11.96 -22.84 -6.37
C PRO A 107 -11.46 -22.28 -5.02
N CYS A 108 -10.65 -23.06 -4.28
CA CYS A 108 -10.21 -22.72 -2.92
C CYS A 108 -9.04 -21.73 -2.89
N ILE A 109 -8.86 -21.01 -1.78
CA ILE A 109 -7.77 -20.04 -1.61
C ILE A 109 -6.97 -20.37 -0.35
N ASP A 110 -5.64 -20.40 -0.48
CA ASP A 110 -4.72 -20.48 0.64
C ASP A 110 -3.86 -19.21 0.78
N GLY A 111 -3.83 -18.67 2.00
CA GLY A 111 -2.91 -17.65 2.46
C GLY A 111 -2.11 -18.18 3.64
N SER A 112 -0.80 -18.35 3.44
CA SER A 112 0.09 -18.95 4.44
C SER A 112 1.22 -18.01 4.79
N GLU A 113 1.49 -17.84 6.08
CA GLU A 113 2.67 -17.18 6.60
C GLU A 113 3.53 -18.18 7.37
N PHE A 114 4.80 -18.29 7.02
CA PHE A 114 5.68 -19.30 7.59
C PHE A 114 7.10 -18.77 7.78
N THR A 115 7.81 -19.36 8.74
CA THR A 115 9.24 -19.19 8.86
C THR A 115 9.98 -20.32 8.15
N TYR A 116 11.01 -19.99 7.39
CA TYR A 116 11.88 -20.96 6.74
C TYR A 116 13.36 -20.65 7.01
N ASN A 117 14.24 -21.63 6.79
CA ASN A 117 15.69 -21.45 6.88
C ASN A 117 16.27 -21.27 5.46
N PRO A 118 16.75 -20.06 5.08
CA PRO A 118 17.26 -19.81 3.74
C PRO A 118 18.48 -20.65 3.34
N ARG A 119 19.14 -21.31 4.29
CA ARG A 119 20.26 -22.23 4.02
C ARG A 119 19.80 -23.62 3.59
N LEU A 120 18.63 -24.04 4.06
CA LEU A 120 18.06 -25.36 3.76
C LEU A 120 17.11 -25.28 2.57
N TRP A 121 16.43 -24.15 2.43
CA TRP A 121 15.54 -23.87 1.31
C TRP A 121 15.85 -22.48 0.74
N PRO A 122 16.82 -22.39 -0.20
CA PRO A 122 17.20 -21.13 -0.83
C PRO A 122 16.01 -20.42 -1.49
N ARG A 123 16.10 -19.09 -1.65
CA ARG A 123 15.01 -18.25 -2.17
C ARG A 123 14.52 -18.66 -3.56
N ASP A 124 15.44 -19.10 -4.42
CA ASP A 124 15.13 -19.52 -5.79
C ASP A 124 14.43 -20.89 -5.81
N ASP A 125 14.87 -21.82 -4.96
CA ASP A 125 14.22 -23.12 -4.80
C ASP A 125 12.81 -22.96 -4.21
N LEU A 126 12.66 -22.13 -3.17
CA LEU A 126 11.36 -21.76 -2.61
C LEU A 126 10.40 -21.25 -3.69
N ARG A 127 10.88 -20.37 -4.58
CA ARG A 127 10.09 -19.83 -5.68
C ARG A 127 9.68 -20.94 -6.66
N LYS A 128 10.64 -21.78 -7.05
CA LYS A 128 10.44 -22.86 -8.02
C LYS A 128 9.45 -23.90 -7.49
N ASP A 129 9.57 -24.27 -6.23
CA ASP A 129 8.71 -25.27 -5.60
C ASP A 129 7.26 -24.78 -5.51
N PHE A 130 7.03 -23.52 -5.11
CA PHE A 130 5.67 -22.97 -5.13
C PHE A 130 5.10 -22.78 -6.53
N LEU A 131 5.94 -22.51 -7.53
CA LEU A 131 5.50 -22.50 -8.92
C LEU A 131 5.06 -23.90 -9.38
N ASN A 132 5.85 -24.93 -9.07
CA ASN A 132 5.51 -26.32 -9.36
C ASN A 132 4.20 -26.73 -8.67
N LEU A 133 4.03 -26.36 -7.40
CA LEU A 133 2.79 -26.59 -6.66
C LEU A 133 1.59 -25.92 -7.35
N SER A 134 1.71 -24.66 -7.76
CA SER A 134 0.60 -24.03 -8.51
C SER A 134 0.23 -24.80 -9.76
N CYS A 135 1.21 -25.30 -10.52
CA CYS A 135 0.95 -26.11 -11.71
C CYS A 135 0.27 -27.45 -11.37
N CYS A 136 0.74 -28.14 -10.33
CA CYS A 136 0.16 -29.41 -9.88
C CYS A 136 -1.31 -29.28 -9.44
N PHE A 137 -1.68 -28.13 -8.89
CA PHE A 137 -3.00 -27.88 -8.30
C PHE A 137 -3.92 -27.00 -9.16
N GLY A 138 -3.48 -26.65 -10.38
CA GLY A 138 -4.25 -25.81 -11.31
C GLY A 138 -4.48 -24.38 -10.80
N ALA A 139 -3.64 -23.87 -9.89
CA ALA A 139 -3.77 -22.51 -9.41
C ALA A 139 -3.47 -21.52 -10.54
N GLN A 140 -4.31 -20.49 -10.69
CA GLN A 140 -4.14 -19.48 -11.73
C GLN A 140 -2.83 -18.67 -11.56
N ARG A 141 -2.38 -18.49 -10.30
CA ARG A 141 -1.15 -17.80 -9.95
C ARG A 141 -0.64 -18.33 -8.61
N SER A 142 0.67 -18.35 -8.41
CA SER A 142 1.30 -18.44 -7.09
C SER A 142 2.16 -17.22 -6.84
N THR A 143 2.03 -16.62 -5.65
CA THR A 143 2.90 -15.53 -5.24
C THR A 143 3.49 -15.84 -3.88
N VAL A 144 4.82 -15.94 -3.81
CA VAL A 144 5.56 -16.05 -2.56
C VAL A 144 6.45 -14.83 -2.40
N ARG A 145 6.33 -14.17 -1.26
CA ARG A 145 7.12 -12.98 -0.90
C ARG A 145 7.89 -13.21 0.39
N VAL A 146 9.14 -12.79 0.41
CA VAL A 146 10.01 -12.75 1.59
C VAL A 146 10.42 -11.29 1.80
N PRO A 147 9.68 -10.51 2.61
CA PRO A 147 9.84 -9.05 2.68
C PRO A 147 11.27 -8.56 2.94
N ASP A 148 12.05 -9.32 3.72
CA ASP A 148 13.44 -8.96 4.04
C ASP A 148 14.45 -9.22 2.91
N LEU A 149 14.06 -9.95 1.86
CA LEU A 149 14.93 -10.34 0.75
C LEU A 149 14.43 -9.81 -0.59
N ASP A 150 13.12 -9.78 -0.77
CA ASP A 150 12.51 -9.38 -2.02
C ASP A 150 12.52 -7.86 -2.17
N PRO A 151 12.71 -7.33 -3.39
CA PRO A 151 12.60 -5.90 -3.62
C PRO A 151 11.20 -5.41 -3.28
N LYS A 152 11.12 -4.15 -2.83
CA LYS A 152 9.84 -3.46 -2.68
C LYS A 152 9.11 -3.41 -4.02
N TYR A 153 7.78 -3.35 -3.95
CA TYR A 153 7.00 -3.14 -5.17
C TYR A 153 7.26 -1.76 -5.75
N LYS A 154 7.54 -1.72 -7.05
CA LYS A 154 7.70 -0.50 -7.84
C LYS A 154 6.33 0.01 -8.26
N ILE A 155 5.99 1.25 -7.94
CA ILE A 155 4.67 1.81 -8.26
C ILE A 155 4.78 3.11 -9.04
N ALA A 156 3.77 3.38 -9.87
CA ALA A 156 3.48 4.73 -10.35
C ALA A 156 2.22 5.23 -9.64
N VAL A 157 2.23 6.52 -9.27
CA VAL A 157 1.08 7.18 -8.65
C VAL A 157 0.49 8.19 -9.63
N LEU A 158 -0.77 8.01 -9.96
CA LEU A 158 -1.52 8.94 -10.80
C LEU A 158 -2.40 9.82 -9.91
N ALA A 159 -2.39 11.13 -10.16
CA ALA A 159 -3.16 12.09 -9.40
C ALA A 159 -3.69 13.22 -10.29
N SER A 160 -4.87 13.75 -9.97
CA SER A 160 -5.42 14.94 -10.66
C SER A 160 -5.13 16.21 -9.85
N LYS A 161 -6.14 17.07 -9.64
CA LYS A 161 -5.99 18.37 -8.94
C LYS A 161 -5.87 18.23 -7.41
N GLN A 162 -6.57 17.26 -6.81
CA GLN A 162 -6.58 17.06 -5.36
C GLN A 162 -5.29 16.39 -4.88
N ASP A 163 -4.64 16.97 -3.88
CA ASP A 163 -3.30 16.56 -3.42
C ASP A 163 -3.32 15.65 -2.20
N HIS A 164 -4.41 15.59 -1.43
CA HIS A 164 -4.42 15.01 -0.08
C HIS A 164 -3.95 13.55 -0.06
N CYS A 165 -4.47 12.70 -0.95
CA CYS A 165 -4.05 11.29 -1.04
C CYS A 165 -2.61 11.14 -1.53
N LEU A 166 -2.21 11.91 -2.55
CA LEU A 166 -0.85 11.87 -3.08
C LEU A 166 0.17 12.29 -2.01
N PHE A 167 -0.09 13.40 -1.33
CA PHE A 167 0.81 13.95 -0.32
C PHE A 167 0.93 13.03 0.90
N ASP A 168 -0.17 12.45 1.39
CA ASP A 168 -0.15 11.49 2.50
C ASP A 168 0.63 10.21 2.13
N LEU A 169 0.43 9.69 0.92
CA LEU A 169 1.18 8.55 0.39
C LEU A 169 2.69 8.85 0.36
N LEU A 170 3.08 9.98 -0.22
CA LEU A 170 4.47 10.43 -0.28
C LEU A 170 5.09 10.61 1.11
N HIS A 171 4.35 11.21 2.04
CA HIS A 171 4.79 11.41 3.42
C HIS A 171 5.04 10.06 4.13
N ARG A 172 4.08 9.14 4.06
CA ARG A 172 4.23 7.79 4.65
C ARG A 172 5.38 7.01 4.04
N TRP A 173 5.57 7.15 2.73
CA TRP A 173 6.71 6.55 2.02
C TRP A 173 8.04 7.08 2.54
N GLN A 174 8.20 8.39 2.68
CA GLN A 174 9.43 9.00 3.24
C GLN A 174 9.70 8.54 4.67
N GLU A 175 8.65 8.32 5.47
CA GLU A 175 8.78 7.79 6.83
C GLU A 175 9.03 6.27 6.89
N GLY A 176 9.10 5.58 5.75
CA GLY A 176 9.30 4.13 5.69
C GLY A 176 8.08 3.31 6.11
N ARG A 177 6.90 3.94 6.22
CA ARG A 177 5.65 3.28 6.63
C ARG A 177 4.88 2.65 5.46
N LEU A 178 5.28 2.95 4.23
CA LEU A 178 4.71 2.36 3.01
C LEU A 178 5.74 1.47 2.31
N PRO A 179 5.51 0.16 2.18
CA PRO A 179 6.51 -0.81 1.71
C PRO A 179 6.64 -0.87 0.18
N VAL A 180 6.78 0.30 -0.46
CA VAL A 180 6.86 0.47 -1.92
C VAL A 180 8.04 1.36 -2.30
N ASP A 181 8.45 1.27 -3.56
CA ASP A 181 9.32 2.22 -4.24
C ASP A 181 8.49 3.00 -5.26
N ILE A 182 8.51 4.33 -5.17
CA ILE A 182 7.72 5.20 -6.06
C ILE A 182 8.58 5.57 -7.26
N ASN A 183 8.25 5.01 -8.42
CA ASN A 183 8.99 5.22 -9.66
C ASN A 183 8.73 6.59 -10.27
N CYS A 184 7.47 7.03 -10.27
CA CYS A 184 7.08 8.32 -10.82
C CYS A 184 5.69 8.73 -10.33
N VAL A 185 5.41 10.03 -10.47
CA VAL A 185 4.07 10.60 -10.33
C VAL A 185 3.62 11.12 -11.69
N ILE A 186 2.40 10.76 -12.11
CA ILE A 186 1.82 11.20 -13.37
C ILE A 186 0.55 12.00 -13.07
N SER A 187 0.37 13.15 -13.74
CA SER A 187 -0.80 13.99 -13.52
C SER A 187 -1.31 14.61 -14.80
N ASN A 188 -2.63 14.78 -14.87
CA ASN A 188 -3.28 15.51 -15.95
C ASN A 188 -3.36 17.02 -15.71
N HIS A 189 -2.78 17.52 -14.61
CA HIS A 189 -2.69 18.94 -14.28
C HIS A 189 -1.23 19.35 -14.18
N ASP A 190 -0.90 20.54 -14.69
CA ASP A 190 0.43 21.09 -14.46
C ASP A 190 0.52 21.63 -13.03
N ARG A 191 1.63 21.34 -12.37
CA ARG A 191 1.92 21.81 -11.01
C ARG A 191 3.14 22.71 -11.08
N PRO A 192 3.03 23.99 -10.68
CA PRO A 192 4.16 24.90 -10.62
C PRO A 192 5.35 24.30 -9.88
N GLN A 193 6.58 24.61 -10.31
CA GLN A 193 7.80 24.03 -9.72
C GLN A 193 7.94 24.29 -8.22
N ASP A 194 7.37 25.40 -7.76
CA ASP A 194 7.36 25.84 -6.37
C ASP A 194 6.21 25.22 -5.54
N ASN A 195 5.35 24.40 -6.15
CA ASN A 195 4.34 23.62 -5.46
C ASN A 195 5.00 22.63 -4.47
N HIS A 196 4.36 22.45 -3.30
CA HIS A 196 4.89 21.60 -2.23
C HIS A 196 5.11 20.14 -2.66
N VAL A 197 4.23 19.58 -3.52
CA VAL A 197 4.40 18.23 -4.09
C VAL A 197 5.59 18.20 -5.03
N ARG A 198 5.70 19.15 -5.97
CA ARG A 198 6.83 19.22 -6.92
C ARG A 198 8.17 19.31 -6.20
N ARG A 199 8.28 20.17 -5.19
CA ARG A 199 9.48 20.29 -4.34
C ARG A 199 9.81 19.00 -3.59
N PHE A 200 8.79 18.30 -3.09
CA PHE A 200 8.97 17.00 -2.44
C PHE A 200 9.55 15.98 -3.42
N LEU A 201 8.93 15.83 -4.59
CA LEU A 201 9.36 14.87 -5.61
C LEU A 201 10.79 15.15 -6.09
N GLN A 202 11.13 16.42 -6.34
CA GLN A 202 12.49 16.83 -6.73
C GLN A 202 13.54 16.47 -5.66
N ARG A 203 13.24 16.72 -4.38
CA ARG A 203 14.16 16.38 -3.27
C ARG A 203 14.50 14.90 -3.24
N HIS A 204 13.54 14.05 -3.58
CA HIS A 204 13.67 12.59 -3.58
C HIS A 204 13.99 12.00 -4.95
N ALA A 205 14.30 12.85 -5.95
CA ALA A 205 14.55 12.45 -7.32
C ALA A 205 13.44 11.56 -7.94
N ILE A 206 12.18 11.78 -7.56
CA ILE A 206 11.02 11.11 -8.14
C ILE A 206 10.54 11.95 -9.34
N PRO A 207 10.56 11.39 -10.57
CA PRO A 207 10.04 12.07 -11.75
C PRO A 207 8.55 12.42 -11.62
N TYR A 208 8.19 13.60 -12.11
CA TYR A 208 6.80 14.01 -12.29
C TYR A 208 6.52 14.29 -13.76
N TYR A 209 5.52 13.62 -14.31
CA TYR A 209 5.09 13.77 -15.70
C TYR A 209 3.74 14.46 -15.77
N TYR A 210 3.69 15.58 -16.49
CA TYR A 210 2.45 16.28 -16.79
C TYR A 210 1.93 15.81 -18.16
N LEU A 211 0.80 15.11 -18.16
CA LEU A 211 0.15 14.57 -19.36
C LEU A 211 -1.29 15.11 -19.44
N PRO A 212 -1.52 16.27 -20.09
CA PRO A 212 -2.82 16.93 -20.12
C PRO A 212 -3.93 16.03 -20.67
N THR A 213 -5.17 16.27 -20.24
CA THR A 213 -6.33 15.62 -20.86
C THR A 213 -6.51 16.13 -22.29
N THR A 214 -6.18 15.29 -23.27
CA THR A 214 -6.43 15.54 -24.70
C THR A 214 -7.56 14.65 -25.21
N PRO A 215 -8.29 15.05 -26.27
CA PRO A 215 -9.17 14.14 -27.00
C PRO A 215 -8.38 12.93 -27.56
N GLY A 216 -8.93 11.72 -27.42
CA GLY A 216 -8.33 10.48 -27.91
C GLY A 216 -7.39 9.76 -26.92
N ASN A 217 -6.76 8.68 -27.38
CA ASN A 217 -6.04 7.72 -26.51
C ASN A 217 -4.54 8.00 -26.35
N LYS A 218 -4.01 9.09 -26.94
CA LYS A 218 -2.56 9.39 -26.92
C LYS A 218 -1.98 9.42 -25.51
N ARG A 219 -2.70 10.04 -24.56
CA ARG A 219 -2.32 10.11 -23.15
C ARG A 219 -2.15 8.73 -22.53
N GLU A 220 -3.05 7.80 -22.80
CA GLU A 220 -2.98 6.45 -22.23
C GLU A 220 -1.77 5.69 -22.75
N GLN A 221 -1.41 5.88 -24.03
CA GLN A 221 -0.19 5.31 -24.60
C GLN A 221 1.07 5.86 -23.90
N GLU A 222 1.15 7.18 -23.71
CA GLU A 222 2.28 7.81 -22.99
C GLU A 222 2.34 7.35 -21.52
N ILE A 223 1.18 7.19 -20.85
CA ILE A 223 1.14 6.61 -19.50
C ILE A 223 1.69 5.18 -19.52
N LEU A 224 1.25 4.33 -20.47
CA LEU A 224 1.69 2.94 -20.57
C LEU A 224 3.22 2.85 -20.69
N GLU A 225 3.83 3.66 -21.56
CA GLU A 225 5.28 3.72 -21.76
C GLU A 225 6.03 4.04 -20.45
N LEU A 226 5.50 4.95 -19.64
CA LEU A 226 6.11 5.35 -18.36
C LEU A 226 5.96 4.30 -17.26
N ILE A 227 4.90 3.47 -17.29
CA ILE A 227 4.57 2.54 -16.21
C ILE A 227 4.94 1.08 -16.51
N GLN A 228 5.49 0.74 -17.68
CA GLN A 228 5.78 -0.68 -18.03
C GLN A 228 6.61 -1.42 -16.95
N GLY A 229 7.55 -0.70 -16.33
CA GLY A 229 8.45 -1.22 -15.29
C GLY A 229 7.87 -1.25 -13.87
N THR A 230 6.61 -0.86 -13.65
CA THR A 230 5.96 -0.89 -12.32
C THR A 230 5.23 -2.19 -12.07
N ASP A 231 5.13 -2.61 -10.82
CA ASP A 231 4.40 -3.81 -10.42
C ASP A 231 2.88 -3.58 -10.35
N PHE A 232 2.46 -2.38 -9.92
CA PHE A 232 1.06 -1.94 -9.93
C PHE A 232 0.97 -0.41 -9.96
N VAL A 233 -0.21 0.12 -10.28
CA VAL A 233 -0.48 1.57 -10.30
C VAL A 233 -1.44 1.96 -9.18
N VAL A 234 -1.23 3.15 -8.62
CA VAL A 234 -2.13 3.76 -7.64
C VAL A 234 -2.80 4.99 -8.24
N LEU A 235 -4.14 5.03 -8.26
CA LEU A 235 -4.92 6.21 -8.60
C LEU A 235 -5.24 7.00 -7.32
N ALA A 236 -4.35 7.91 -6.94
CA ALA A 236 -4.55 8.80 -5.81
C ALA A 236 -5.44 9.99 -6.22
N ARG A 237 -6.76 9.75 -6.29
CA ARG A 237 -7.75 10.74 -6.76
C ARG A 237 -7.48 11.21 -8.19
N TYR A 238 -7.19 10.25 -9.07
CA TYR A 238 -7.09 10.48 -10.51
C TYR A 238 -8.50 10.47 -11.12
N MET A 239 -8.92 11.59 -11.68
CA MET A 239 -10.32 11.86 -12.08
C MET A 239 -10.61 11.50 -13.53
N GLN A 240 -9.81 10.63 -14.14
CA GLN A 240 -9.96 10.26 -15.55
C GLN A 240 -10.21 8.77 -15.64
N ILE A 241 -11.18 8.41 -16.47
CA ILE A 241 -11.53 7.01 -16.75
C ILE A 241 -10.39 6.40 -17.56
N MET A 242 -9.99 5.19 -17.18
CA MET A 242 -9.04 4.36 -17.92
C MET A 242 -9.81 3.47 -18.89
N SER A 243 -9.39 3.45 -20.16
CA SER A 243 -10.01 2.60 -21.17
C SER A 243 -9.76 1.12 -20.92
N GLU A 244 -10.66 0.26 -21.40
CA GLU A 244 -10.47 -1.19 -21.37
C GLU A 244 -9.19 -1.61 -22.11
N SER A 245 -8.86 -0.94 -23.22
CA SER A 245 -7.61 -1.17 -23.96
C SER A 245 -6.37 -0.87 -23.12
N PHE A 246 -6.39 0.21 -22.33
CA PHE A 246 -5.30 0.54 -21.42
C PHE A 246 -5.14 -0.52 -20.33
N LEU A 247 -6.24 -0.93 -19.69
CA LEU A 247 -6.21 -1.94 -18.63
C LEU A 247 -5.66 -3.29 -19.15
N LYS A 248 -6.09 -3.71 -20.35
CA LYS A 248 -5.57 -4.92 -21.02
C LYS A 248 -4.09 -4.80 -21.37
N ALA A 249 -3.66 -3.66 -21.91
CA ALA A 249 -2.28 -3.44 -22.30
C ALA A 249 -1.32 -3.37 -21.11
N TYR A 250 -1.75 -2.78 -19.98
CA TYR A 250 -0.95 -2.74 -18.77
C TYR A 250 -0.81 -4.12 -18.12
N GLY A 251 -1.91 -4.88 -18.08
CA GLY A 251 -1.92 -6.29 -17.65
C GLY A 251 -1.56 -6.54 -16.19
N LYS A 252 -1.50 -5.49 -15.35
CA LYS A 252 -1.20 -5.56 -13.91
C LYS A 252 -2.26 -4.79 -13.12
N ASP A 253 -2.24 -4.98 -11.81
CA ASP A 253 -3.25 -4.40 -10.93
C ASP A 253 -3.15 -2.87 -10.86
N ILE A 254 -4.31 -2.24 -10.72
CA ILE A 254 -4.45 -0.80 -10.47
C ILE A 254 -5.37 -0.64 -9.27
N ILE A 255 -4.91 0.08 -8.24
CA ILE A 255 -5.65 0.36 -7.01
C ILE A 255 -6.16 1.80 -7.07
N ASN A 256 -7.47 1.98 -6.87
CA ASN A 256 -8.12 3.29 -6.87
C ASN A 256 -8.71 3.62 -5.50
N ILE A 257 -8.75 4.91 -5.16
CA ILE A 257 -9.51 5.43 -4.02
C ILE A 257 -10.76 6.17 -4.50
N HIS A 258 -11.93 5.64 -4.14
CA HIS A 258 -13.21 6.27 -4.34
C HIS A 258 -13.66 7.00 -3.06
N HIS A 259 -14.02 8.27 -3.20
CA HIS A 259 -14.54 9.16 -2.15
C HIS A 259 -16.00 8.88 -1.76
N GLY A 260 -16.25 7.70 -1.23
CA GLY A 260 -17.57 7.28 -0.80
C GLY A 260 -17.58 5.80 -0.40
N LEU A 261 -18.66 5.39 0.26
CA LEU A 261 -19.01 3.98 0.31
C LEU A 261 -19.68 3.61 -1.00
N LEU A 262 -19.00 2.83 -1.83
CA LEU A 262 -19.66 2.21 -2.96
C LEU A 262 -20.78 1.28 -2.45
N PRO A 263 -21.98 1.30 -3.05
CA PRO A 263 -22.35 1.91 -4.34
C PRO A 263 -22.99 3.32 -4.28
N SER A 264 -22.93 4.03 -3.15
CA SER A 264 -23.66 5.30 -2.94
C SER A 264 -22.98 6.55 -3.54
N PHE A 265 -23.77 7.58 -3.88
CA PHE A 265 -23.37 8.93 -4.34
C PHE A 265 -22.50 9.00 -5.61
N LYS A 266 -23.04 8.52 -6.74
CA LYS A 266 -22.43 8.68 -8.08
C LYS A 266 -22.52 10.13 -8.59
N GLY A 267 -21.56 10.57 -9.40
CA GLY A 267 -21.59 11.87 -10.09
C GLY A 267 -20.73 12.97 -9.45
N GLY A 268 -20.98 14.23 -9.83
CA GLY A 268 -20.16 15.38 -9.41
C GLY A 268 -20.42 15.87 -7.98
N HIS A 269 -19.37 16.31 -7.29
CA HIS A 269 -19.39 16.82 -5.90
C HIS A 269 -20.02 15.88 -4.82
N PRO A 270 -19.59 14.62 -4.68
CA PRO A 270 -20.20 13.67 -3.73
C PRO A 270 -20.20 14.15 -2.28
N SER A 271 -19.13 14.82 -1.82
CA SER A 271 -19.08 15.34 -0.45
C SER A 271 -20.18 16.39 -0.19
N ARG A 272 -20.48 17.25 -1.17
CA ARG A 272 -21.56 18.24 -1.05
C ARG A 272 -22.93 17.59 -1.13
N GLN A 273 -23.10 16.58 -1.98
CA GLN A 273 -24.34 15.80 -2.05
C GLN A 273 -24.63 15.11 -0.70
N ALA A 274 -23.63 14.42 -0.15
CA ALA A 274 -23.74 13.73 1.13
C ALA A 274 -23.98 14.70 2.29
N PHE A 275 -23.32 15.86 2.29
CA PHE A 275 -23.57 16.94 3.26
C PHE A 275 -25.02 17.44 3.19
N ASN A 276 -25.50 17.77 1.99
CA ASN A 276 -26.87 18.27 1.78
C ASN A 276 -27.93 17.21 2.11
N ALA A 277 -27.64 15.93 1.85
CA ALA A 277 -28.51 14.80 2.21
C ALA A 277 -28.56 14.55 3.73
N GLY A 278 -27.71 15.22 4.52
CA GLY A 278 -27.74 15.12 5.97
C GLY A 278 -27.34 13.74 6.49
N VAL A 279 -26.48 13.01 5.76
CA VAL A 279 -25.99 11.70 6.17
C VAL A 279 -25.34 11.74 7.54
N LYS A 280 -25.32 10.61 8.25
CA LYS A 280 -24.68 10.47 9.57
C LYS A 280 -23.38 9.67 9.53
N LEU A 281 -23.08 9.11 8.37
CA LEU A 281 -21.86 8.37 8.06
C LEU A 281 -21.37 8.80 6.68
N ILE A 282 -20.07 8.97 6.57
CA ILE A 282 -19.35 9.07 5.31
C ILE A 282 -18.39 7.91 5.20
N GLY A 283 -17.90 7.63 3.99
CA GLY A 283 -16.92 6.57 3.79
C GLY A 283 -15.97 6.83 2.65
N ALA A 284 -14.99 5.95 2.54
CA ALA A 284 -14.06 5.87 1.42
C ALA A 284 -13.81 4.40 1.09
N THR A 285 -13.68 4.09 -0.20
CA THR A 285 -13.53 2.71 -0.70
C THR A 285 -12.29 2.62 -1.58
N SER A 286 -11.34 1.78 -1.19
CA SER A 286 -10.23 1.39 -2.06
C SER A 286 -10.58 0.10 -2.77
N HIS A 287 -10.36 0.05 -4.08
CA HIS A 287 -10.73 -1.11 -4.90
C HIS A 287 -9.78 -1.29 -6.09
N PHE A 288 -9.76 -2.49 -6.66
CA PHE A 288 -9.10 -2.71 -7.95
C PHE A 288 -9.89 -2.05 -9.07
N VAL A 289 -9.20 -1.52 -10.07
CA VAL A 289 -9.85 -0.95 -11.26
C VAL A 289 -10.19 -2.06 -12.25
N THR A 290 -11.42 -2.04 -12.74
CA THR A 290 -11.91 -2.90 -13.83
C THR A 290 -12.48 -2.02 -14.95
N PRO A 291 -12.80 -2.59 -16.13
CA PRO A 291 -13.42 -1.82 -17.22
C PRO A 291 -14.76 -1.18 -16.84
N GLU A 292 -15.49 -1.80 -15.90
CA GLU A 292 -16.72 -1.23 -15.34
C GLU A 292 -16.36 -0.20 -14.25
N LEU A 293 -16.76 1.06 -14.46
CA LEU A 293 -16.42 2.18 -13.59
C LEU A 293 -16.87 1.93 -12.14
N ASP A 294 -15.93 2.05 -11.19
CA ASP A 294 -16.16 1.90 -9.75
C ASP A 294 -16.84 0.57 -9.36
N ALA A 295 -16.65 -0.50 -10.15
CA ALA A 295 -17.27 -1.81 -9.92
C ALA A 295 -16.27 -2.94 -9.66
N GLY A 296 -14.98 -2.61 -9.54
CA GLY A 296 -13.95 -3.60 -9.29
C GLY A 296 -13.95 -4.09 -7.84
N PRO A 297 -13.26 -5.22 -7.58
CA PRO A 297 -13.24 -5.82 -6.25
C PRO A 297 -12.72 -4.87 -5.16
N ILE A 298 -13.49 -4.73 -4.09
CA ILE A 298 -13.18 -3.86 -2.95
C ILE A 298 -12.02 -4.44 -2.15
N ILE A 299 -11.03 -3.63 -1.84
CA ILE A 299 -9.85 -3.98 -1.02
C ILE A 299 -10.07 -3.55 0.43
N GLU A 300 -10.53 -2.32 0.64
CA GLU A 300 -10.69 -1.72 1.96
C GLU A 300 -11.85 -0.71 1.94
N GLN A 301 -12.59 -0.61 3.04
CA GLN A 301 -13.61 0.40 3.26
C GLN A 301 -13.51 0.97 4.68
N MET A 302 -13.51 2.29 4.76
CA MET A 302 -13.52 2.98 6.04
C MET A 302 -14.72 3.90 6.14
N VAL A 303 -15.22 4.08 7.36
CA VAL A 303 -16.35 4.96 7.68
C VAL A 303 -16.01 5.93 8.79
N GLU A 304 -16.60 7.13 8.74
CA GLU A 304 -16.52 8.11 9.82
C GLU A 304 -17.90 8.70 10.10
N ARG A 305 -18.17 8.98 11.38
CA ARG A 305 -19.40 9.67 11.81
C ARG A 305 -19.34 11.16 11.51
N VAL A 306 -20.44 11.65 10.97
CA VAL A 306 -20.72 13.08 10.76
C VAL A 306 -22.06 13.44 11.41
N SER A 307 -22.25 14.72 11.71
CA SER A 307 -23.41 15.22 12.43
C SER A 307 -23.90 16.54 11.85
N HIS A 308 -25.07 17.00 12.30
CA HIS A 308 -25.61 18.32 11.94
C HIS A 308 -24.73 19.48 12.41
N ARG A 309 -23.73 19.23 13.26
CA ARG A 309 -22.78 20.24 13.75
C ARG A 309 -21.60 20.45 12.80
N ASP A 310 -21.38 19.53 11.86
CA ASP A 310 -20.33 19.68 10.87
C ASP A 310 -20.71 20.80 9.89
N THR A 311 -19.75 21.66 9.56
CA THR A 311 -19.83 22.54 8.39
C THR A 311 -19.38 21.76 7.15
N LEU A 312 -19.69 22.27 5.95
CA LEU A 312 -19.21 21.67 4.70
C LEU A 312 -17.67 21.55 4.69
N GLN A 313 -16.97 22.53 5.25
CA GLN A 313 -15.51 22.51 5.34
C GLN A 313 -15.01 21.37 6.24
N SER A 314 -15.54 21.24 7.46
CA SER A 314 -15.16 20.13 8.36
C SER A 314 -15.54 18.77 7.78
N PHE A 315 -16.65 18.70 7.04
CA PHE A 315 -17.10 17.49 6.37
C PHE A 315 -16.10 17.03 5.28
N VAL A 316 -15.65 17.96 4.44
CA VAL A 316 -14.64 17.69 3.40
C VAL A 316 -13.32 17.22 4.04
N VAL A 317 -12.86 17.89 5.11
CA VAL A 317 -11.64 17.46 5.82
C VAL A 317 -11.74 16.04 6.36
N LYS A 318 -12.89 15.65 6.93
CA LYS A 318 -13.13 14.27 7.38
C LYS A 318 -13.11 13.28 6.20
N SER A 319 -13.79 13.62 5.11
CA SER A 319 -13.78 12.80 3.87
C SER A 319 -12.35 12.58 3.36
N GLU A 320 -11.56 13.65 3.22
CA GLU A 320 -10.18 13.57 2.75
C GLU A 320 -9.30 12.74 3.70
N ASN A 321 -9.49 12.88 5.02
CA ASN A 321 -8.79 12.07 6.02
C ASN A 321 -9.09 10.59 5.88
N LEU A 322 -10.34 10.25 5.61
CA LEU A 322 -10.78 8.88 5.42
C LEU A 322 -10.22 8.27 4.14
N GLU A 323 -10.20 9.04 3.05
CA GLU A 323 -9.60 8.63 1.77
C GLU A 323 -8.11 8.32 1.91
N LYS A 324 -7.35 9.18 2.62
CA LYS A 324 -5.92 8.99 2.90
C LYS A 324 -5.66 7.67 3.65
N GLN A 325 -6.40 7.44 4.73
CA GLN A 325 -6.25 6.25 5.56
C GLN A 325 -6.63 4.97 4.80
N CYS A 326 -7.77 5.00 4.11
CA CYS A 326 -8.27 3.87 3.34
C CYS A 326 -7.30 3.45 2.23
N LEU A 327 -6.77 4.42 1.46
CA LEU A 327 -5.81 4.12 0.40
C LEU A 327 -4.49 3.56 0.96
N ALA A 328 -3.98 4.12 2.05
CA ALA A 328 -2.73 3.67 2.66
C ALA A 328 -2.84 2.22 3.17
N GLU A 329 -3.96 1.87 3.82
CA GLU A 329 -4.18 0.51 4.32
C GLU A 329 -4.37 -0.49 3.18
N ALA A 330 -5.08 -0.11 2.11
CA ALA A 330 -5.24 -0.94 0.92
C ALA A 330 -3.89 -1.28 0.26
N ILE A 331 -3.02 -0.27 0.07
CA ILE A 331 -1.68 -0.48 -0.51
C ILE A 331 -0.84 -1.39 0.38
N LYS A 332 -0.86 -1.16 1.70
CA LYS A 332 -0.10 -1.95 2.66
C LYS A 332 -0.55 -3.41 2.65
N SER A 333 -1.85 -3.66 2.76
CA SER A 333 -2.44 -4.99 2.74
C SER A 333 -2.16 -5.73 1.42
N TYR A 334 -2.21 -5.03 0.30
CA TYR A 334 -1.81 -5.59 -1.00
C TYR A 334 -0.32 -5.97 -1.03
N CYS A 335 0.57 -5.10 -0.57
CA CYS A 335 2.01 -5.36 -0.55
C CYS A 335 2.43 -6.49 0.42
N GLU A 336 1.65 -6.69 1.49
CA GLU A 336 1.84 -7.76 2.47
C GLU A 336 1.18 -9.09 2.05
N LEU A 337 0.70 -9.20 0.80
CA LEU A 337 -0.01 -10.38 0.28
C LEU A 337 -1.23 -10.77 1.13
N ARG A 338 -1.90 -9.80 1.77
CA ARG A 338 -3.11 -10.04 2.55
C ARG A 338 -4.38 -9.98 1.73
N VAL A 339 -4.33 -9.44 0.52
CA VAL A 339 -5.51 -9.23 -0.31
C VAL A 339 -5.37 -10.00 -1.61
N LEU A 340 -6.41 -10.77 -1.94
CA LEU A 340 -6.55 -11.46 -3.20
C LEU A 340 -7.86 -11.09 -3.88
N PRO A 341 -7.86 -10.73 -5.17
CA PRO A 341 -9.04 -10.83 -6.00
C PRO A 341 -9.60 -12.27 -5.96
N TYR A 342 -10.90 -12.39 -5.72
CA TYR A 342 -11.64 -13.64 -5.72
C TYR A 342 -12.93 -13.48 -6.53
N GLU A 343 -13.25 -14.49 -7.33
CA GLU A 343 -14.27 -14.40 -8.39
C GLU A 343 -14.02 -13.15 -9.27
N LEU A 344 -15.08 -12.54 -9.81
CA LEU A 344 -14.98 -11.34 -10.63
C LEU A 344 -15.10 -10.03 -9.84
N LYS A 345 -15.68 -10.05 -8.62
CA LYS A 345 -16.14 -8.83 -7.92
C LYS A 345 -15.76 -8.73 -6.44
N LYS A 346 -15.04 -9.71 -5.87
CA LYS A 346 -14.76 -9.76 -4.43
C LYS A 346 -13.27 -9.86 -4.17
N THR A 347 -12.89 -9.60 -2.92
CA THR A 347 -11.56 -9.93 -2.43
C THR A 347 -11.65 -10.84 -1.21
N VAL A 348 -10.59 -11.60 -1.00
CA VAL A 348 -10.29 -12.26 0.27
C VAL A 348 -9.23 -11.42 0.96
N VAL A 349 -9.46 -11.09 2.23
CA VAL A 349 -8.52 -10.35 3.10
C VAL A 349 -8.11 -11.25 4.28
N PHE A 350 -6.80 -11.41 4.50
CA PHE A 350 -6.18 -12.34 5.45
C PHE A 350 -5.73 -11.69 6.77
#